data_AF-A0A5C3NPE1-F1
#
_entry.id   AF-A0A5C3NPE1-F1
#
_cell.length_a   1.000
_cell.length_b   1.000
_cell.length_c   1.000
_cell.angle_alpha   90.00
_cell.angle_beta   90.00
_cell.angle_gamma   90.00
#
_symmetry.space_group_name_H-M   'P 1'
#
loop_
_entity.id
_entity.type
_entity.pdbx_description
1 polymer ?
#
loop_
_entity_poly.entity_id
_entity_poly.type
_entity_poly.pdbx_seq_one_letter_code
_entity_poly.pdbx_strand_id
1 'polypeptide(L)'
;MLRELINSNVTRAYQLPIKPSVSRISFQTLVDKYGATALLPRLQAYLSTNYPNSPQPNLLTPIDVYHYIHLLLPPNIHIANAKRICKVRASPAIPRIADRQAVRAHFDCALFVEDEVVYRRDGGVAGLRAGQVRAIFRLPERLGYDQEPLLYVHWFRPFRDPDAITRLPPTAHSTRDHFRHVDVVPASALLRSCHLLPRFRQDDPDPEWTPENILDQNITFSFNRYQDFHAFCALSLECSKTCAQIACKLSSGDPGHTEYSEAAAHFKTSFEFTLSHFGSAVRAVRAPGEEKPFETATMSEPEKEEKGAKQGNNDTGTICLYYAVMHP
;
A
#
# COMPACT_ATOMS: atom_id res chain seq x y z
N MET A 1 -18.84 4.21 8.17
CA MET A 1 -17.82 3.19 7.82
C MET A 1 -17.06 3.58 6.55
N LEU A 2 -15.82 3.11 6.31
CA LEU A 2 -15.05 3.47 5.09
C LEU A 2 -15.81 3.16 3.78
N ARG A 3 -16.70 2.17 3.80
CA ARG A 3 -17.61 1.83 2.69
C ARG A 3 -18.59 2.94 2.32
N GLU A 4 -19.00 3.78 3.27
CA GLU A 4 -19.89 4.93 3.00
C GLU A 4 -19.18 6.01 2.18
N LEU A 5 -17.85 6.11 2.30
CA LEU A 5 -17.05 7.08 1.55
C LEU A 5 -16.81 6.67 0.09
N ILE A 6 -17.21 5.47 -0.32
CA ILE A 6 -17.04 4.98 -1.70
C ILE A 6 -17.70 5.93 -2.71
N ASN A 7 -18.88 6.44 -2.39
CA ASN A 7 -19.65 7.34 -3.26
C ASN A 7 -19.45 8.83 -2.95
N SER A 8 -18.55 9.17 -2.03
CA SER A 8 -18.25 10.58 -1.67
C SER A 8 -17.22 11.22 -2.61
N ASN A 9 -16.91 12.51 -2.43
CA ASN A 9 -15.78 13.18 -3.09
C ASN A 9 -14.42 12.92 -2.42
N VAL A 10 -14.37 12.19 -1.29
CA VAL A 10 -13.13 11.94 -0.54
C VAL A 10 -12.16 11.06 -1.35
N THR A 11 -11.00 11.57 -1.72
CA THR A 11 -10.03 10.84 -2.56
C THR A 11 -9.27 9.77 -1.79
N ARG A 12 -8.87 10.08 -0.54
CA ARG A 12 -8.12 9.18 0.34
C ARG A 12 -8.69 9.24 1.74
N ALA A 13 -8.84 8.07 2.35
CA ALA A 13 -9.23 7.92 3.74
C ALA A 13 -8.66 6.60 4.27
N TYR A 14 -8.56 6.48 5.59
CA TYR A 14 -8.18 5.23 6.23
C TYR A 14 -9.11 4.89 7.38
N GLN A 15 -9.15 3.61 7.75
CA GLN A 15 -9.94 3.11 8.86
C GLN A 15 -9.16 2.05 9.64
N LEU A 16 -9.04 2.28 10.95
CA LEU A 16 -8.59 1.27 11.90
C LEU A 16 -9.76 0.45 12.47
N PRO A 17 -9.48 -0.74 13.01
CA PRO A 17 -10.39 -1.41 13.94
C PRO A 17 -10.80 -0.49 15.09
N ILE A 18 -12.03 -0.64 15.57
CA ILE A 18 -12.54 0.15 16.71
C ILE A 18 -11.71 -0.13 17.97
N LYS A 19 -11.40 -1.40 18.23
CA LYS A 19 -10.60 -1.83 19.37
C LYS A 19 -9.17 -2.15 18.91
N PRO A 20 -8.14 -1.75 19.68
CA PRO A 20 -6.79 -2.18 19.40
C PRO A 20 -6.69 -3.71 19.47
N SER A 21 -5.83 -4.28 18.64
CA SER A 21 -5.55 -5.71 18.65
C SER A 21 -4.78 -6.10 19.91
N VAL A 22 -3.90 -5.22 20.38
CA VAL A 22 -3.20 -5.33 21.65
C VAL A 22 -3.15 -3.94 22.28
N SER A 23 -3.64 -3.80 23.51
CA SER A 23 -3.66 -2.52 24.22
C SER A 23 -2.54 -2.43 25.25
N ARG A 24 -2.03 -1.22 25.50
CA ARG A 24 -1.00 -0.91 26.51
C ARG A 24 0.25 -1.79 26.39
N ILE A 25 0.73 -1.98 25.16
CA ILE A 25 1.94 -2.76 24.91
C ILE A 25 3.19 -2.01 25.40
N SER A 26 4.19 -2.74 25.89
CA SER A 26 5.50 -2.16 26.23
C SER A 26 6.38 -1.98 24.99
N PHE A 27 7.29 -0.99 25.03
CA PHE A 27 8.29 -0.81 23.97
C PHE A 27 9.14 -2.07 23.77
N GLN A 28 9.50 -2.78 24.83
CA GLN A 28 10.25 -4.04 24.73
C GLN A 28 9.49 -5.08 23.89
N THR A 29 8.18 -5.23 24.10
CA THR A 29 7.38 -6.18 23.30
C THR A 29 7.28 -5.76 21.84
N LEU A 30 7.25 -4.45 21.56
CA LEU A 30 7.30 -3.91 20.20
C LEU A 30 8.65 -4.20 19.52
N VAL A 31 9.76 -4.10 20.25
CA VAL A 31 11.08 -4.50 19.76
C VAL A 31 11.09 -5.99 19.44
N ASP A 32 10.73 -6.84 20.41
CA ASP A 32 10.90 -8.29 20.30
C ASP A 32 9.95 -8.93 19.28
N LYS A 33 8.67 -8.53 19.27
CA LYS A 33 7.65 -9.19 18.43
C LYS A 33 7.44 -8.50 17.09
N TYR A 34 7.59 -7.18 17.04
CA TYR A 34 7.32 -6.39 15.83
C TYR A 34 8.60 -5.98 15.10
N GLY A 35 9.79 -6.19 15.69
CA GLY A 35 11.07 -5.70 15.14
C GLY A 35 11.20 -4.18 15.20
N ALA A 36 10.53 -3.55 16.17
CA ALA A 36 10.48 -2.10 16.31
C ALA A 36 11.67 -1.52 17.11
N THR A 37 12.88 -1.90 16.71
CA THR A 37 14.14 -1.69 17.47
C THR A 37 14.44 -0.25 17.86
N ALA A 38 14.10 0.73 17.01
CA ALA A 38 14.36 2.15 17.26
C ALA A 38 13.07 2.96 17.42
N LEU A 39 11.97 2.34 17.87
CA LEU A 39 10.67 2.99 17.93
C LEU A 39 10.66 4.24 18.82
N LEU A 40 11.15 4.13 20.07
CA LEU A 40 11.13 5.25 21.02
C LEU A 40 11.85 6.50 20.48
N PRO A 41 13.13 6.45 20.07
CA PRO A 41 13.82 7.64 19.57
C PRO A 41 13.18 8.19 18.29
N ARG A 42 12.65 7.33 17.40
CA ARG A 42 11.96 7.80 16.18
C ARG A 42 10.62 8.46 16.50
N LEU A 43 9.89 7.93 17.46
CA LEU A 43 8.63 8.52 17.92
C LEU A 43 8.86 9.88 18.59
N GLN A 44 9.89 10.00 19.44
CA GLN A 44 10.27 11.27 20.06
C GLN A 44 10.66 12.31 19.00
N ALA A 45 11.46 11.92 18.00
CA ALA A 45 11.84 12.80 16.89
C ALA A 45 10.62 13.25 16.06
N TYR A 46 9.71 12.32 15.75
CA TYR A 46 8.47 12.60 15.04
C TYR A 46 7.60 13.61 15.80
N LEU A 47 7.36 13.37 17.10
CA LEU A 47 6.53 14.26 17.92
C LEU A 47 7.18 15.63 18.13
N SER A 48 8.49 15.68 18.37
CA SER A 48 9.21 16.95 18.51
C SER A 48 9.10 17.83 17.25
N THR A 49 9.02 17.20 16.07
CA THR A 49 8.94 17.91 14.79
C THR A 49 7.51 18.33 14.45
N ASN A 50 6.53 17.43 14.62
CA ASN A 50 5.15 17.63 14.14
C ASN A 50 4.19 18.12 15.22
N TYR A 51 4.47 17.82 16.49
CA TYR A 51 3.63 18.11 17.64
C TYR A 51 4.47 18.62 18.83
N PRO A 52 5.15 19.77 18.69
CA PRO A 52 6.12 20.25 19.70
C PRO A 52 5.50 20.52 21.08
N ASN A 53 4.18 20.71 21.15
CA ASN A 53 3.44 20.92 22.39
C ASN A 53 2.99 19.62 23.06
N SER A 54 3.08 18.46 22.39
CA SER A 54 2.74 17.17 22.97
C SER A 54 3.84 16.71 23.93
N PRO A 55 3.49 15.99 25.01
CA PRO A 55 4.49 15.46 25.92
C PRO A 55 5.41 14.48 25.20
N GLN A 56 6.65 14.38 25.66
CA GLN A 56 7.59 13.42 25.08
C GLN A 56 7.33 12.01 25.64
N PRO A 57 7.18 11.00 24.78
CA PRO A 57 6.94 9.63 25.23
C PRO A 57 8.20 9.07 25.87
N ASN A 58 7.99 8.14 26.80
CA ASN A 58 9.02 7.39 27.49
C ASN A 58 8.67 5.88 27.46
N LEU A 59 9.53 5.04 28.03
CA LEU A 59 9.34 3.58 28.02
C LEU A 59 8.06 3.09 28.73
N LEU A 60 7.47 3.91 29.60
CA LEU A 60 6.24 3.62 30.34
C LEU A 60 4.99 4.16 29.64
N THR A 61 5.15 4.88 28.53
CA THR A 61 4.01 5.41 27.77
C THR A 61 3.25 4.25 27.16
N PRO A 62 1.95 4.06 27.50
CA PRO A 62 1.20 2.94 26.98
C PRO A 62 0.90 3.16 25.50
N ILE A 63 1.10 2.13 24.68
CA ILE A 63 0.83 2.17 23.25
C ILE A 63 -0.28 1.17 22.91
N ASP A 64 -1.24 1.60 22.10
CA ASP A 64 -2.28 0.71 21.56
C ASP A 64 -1.93 0.33 20.13
N VAL A 65 -1.84 -0.97 19.85
CA VAL A 65 -1.42 -1.51 18.55
C VAL A 65 -2.59 -2.12 17.80
N TYR A 66 -2.61 -1.90 16.50
CA TYR A 66 -3.59 -2.40 15.56
C TYR A 66 -2.88 -3.31 14.55
N HIS A 67 -3.43 -4.50 14.31
CA HIS A 67 -2.81 -5.46 13.38
C HIS A 67 -3.12 -5.20 11.92
N TYR A 68 -4.00 -4.24 11.61
CA TYR A 68 -4.26 -3.84 10.24
C TYR A 68 -4.89 -2.44 10.16
N ILE A 69 -4.77 -1.85 8.98
CA ILE A 69 -5.42 -0.61 8.56
C ILE A 69 -6.07 -0.82 7.19
N HIS A 70 -7.28 -0.30 7.00
CA HIS A 70 -7.94 -0.23 5.70
C HIS A 70 -7.73 1.13 5.07
N LEU A 71 -7.52 1.17 3.76
CA LEU A 71 -7.29 2.39 2.98
C LEU A 71 -8.33 2.48 1.87
N LEU A 72 -8.94 3.65 1.72
CA LEU A 72 -9.78 3.99 0.58
C LEU A 72 -8.87 4.52 -0.53
N LEU A 73 -8.87 3.81 -1.63
CA LEU A 73 -8.17 4.17 -2.85
C LEU A 73 -9.11 4.95 -3.78
N PRO A 74 -8.60 5.99 -4.46
CA PRO A 74 -9.42 6.81 -5.36
C PRO A 74 -9.97 5.96 -6.52
N PRO A 75 -11.08 6.39 -7.15
CA PRO A 75 -11.60 5.70 -8.31
C PRO A 75 -10.59 5.80 -9.46
N ASN A 76 -10.59 4.77 -10.31
CA ASN A 76 -9.81 4.79 -11.53
C ASN A 76 -10.74 4.72 -12.74
N ILE A 77 -10.71 5.76 -13.57
CA ILE A 77 -11.58 5.91 -14.74
C ILE A 77 -11.38 4.79 -15.78
N HIS A 78 -10.21 4.16 -15.81
CA HIS A 78 -9.87 3.14 -16.81
C HIS A 78 -10.37 1.73 -16.47
N ILE A 79 -11.08 1.53 -15.35
CA ILE A 79 -11.48 0.20 -14.87
C ILE A 79 -12.98 0.13 -14.66
N ALA A 80 -13.43 0.68 -13.53
CA ALA A 80 -14.80 0.59 -13.05
C ALA A 80 -15.29 1.94 -12.51
N ASN A 81 -14.44 2.98 -12.59
CA ASN A 81 -14.64 4.29 -11.99
C ASN A 81 -15.15 4.25 -10.53
N ALA A 82 -14.78 3.20 -9.79
CA ALA A 82 -15.24 2.94 -8.44
C ALA A 82 -14.05 2.95 -7.47
N LYS A 83 -14.27 3.51 -6.27
CA LYS A 83 -13.28 3.46 -5.19
C LYS A 83 -13.07 2.04 -4.71
N ARG A 84 -11.86 1.76 -4.25
CA ARG A 84 -11.48 0.43 -3.73
C ARG A 84 -11.01 0.55 -2.29
N ILE A 85 -11.14 -0.52 -1.53
CA ILE A 85 -10.57 -0.62 -0.19
C ILE A 85 -9.43 -1.64 -0.25
N CYS A 86 -8.22 -1.24 0.17
CA CYS A 86 -7.12 -2.17 0.40
C CYS A 86 -6.80 -2.27 1.89
N LYS A 87 -6.14 -3.37 2.27
CA LYS A 87 -5.78 -3.67 3.65
C LYS A 87 -4.26 -3.79 3.76
N VAL A 88 -3.67 -3.18 4.79
CA VAL A 88 -2.26 -3.33 5.15
C VAL A 88 -2.19 -3.94 6.55
N ARG A 89 -1.44 -5.03 6.71
CA ARG A 89 -1.26 -5.75 7.99
C ARG A 89 0.10 -5.50 8.62
N ALA A 90 0.10 -5.49 9.94
CA ALA A 90 1.27 -5.45 10.79
C ALA A 90 1.00 -6.28 12.06
N SER A 91 1.07 -7.61 11.95
CA SER A 91 0.83 -8.54 13.04
C SER A 91 2.02 -9.48 13.23
N PRO A 92 2.49 -9.68 14.47
CA PRO A 92 3.58 -10.61 14.76
C PRO A 92 3.09 -12.06 14.61
N ALA A 93 4.03 -13.00 14.57
CA ALA A 93 3.69 -14.41 14.62
C ALA A 93 3.01 -14.74 15.96
N ILE A 94 1.97 -15.58 15.90
CA ILE A 94 1.28 -16.11 17.08
C ILE A 94 1.66 -17.59 17.16
N PRO A 95 2.35 -18.03 18.22
CA PRO A 95 2.70 -19.44 18.37
C PRO A 95 1.44 -20.28 18.53
N ARG A 96 1.58 -21.59 18.34
CA ARG A 96 0.50 -22.54 18.64
C ARG A 96 0.16 -22.43 20.13
N ILE A 97 -1.13 -22.25 20.44
CA ILE A 97 -1.63 -22.23 21.82
C ILE A 97 -2.77 -23.23 21.91
N ALA A 98 -2.55 -24.32 22.65
CA ALA A 98 -3.48 -25.45 22.75
C ALA A 98 -3.91 -25.95 21.37
N ASP A 99 -5.20 -25.88 21.06
CA ASP A 99 -5.80 -26.33 19.80
C ASP A 99 -5.73 -25.28 18.69
N ARG A 100 -5.34 -24.03 19.00
CA ARG A 100 -5.20 -22.98 18.00
C ARG A 100 -3.88 -23.15 17.26
N GLN A 101 -3.99 -23.33 15.94
CA GLN A 101 -2.82 -23.41 15.06
C GLN A 101 -1.98 -22.14 15.13
N ALA A 102 -0.68 -22.29 14.90
CA ALA A 102 0.22 -21.16 14.79
C ALA A 102 -0.19 -20.27 13.60
N VAL A 103 -0.13 -18.95 13.82
CA VAL A 103 -0.37 -17.96 12.78
C VAL A 103 0.96 -17.28 12.48
N ARG A 104 1.34 -17.27 11.21
CA ARG A 104 2.57 -16.60 10.78
C ARG A 104 2.50 -15.08 10.97
N ALA A 105 3.67 -14.45 11.03
CA ALA A 105 3.77 -13.00 11.00
C ALA A 105 3.27 -12.45 9.65
N HIS A 106 2.67 -11.25 9.70
CA HIS A 106 2.27 -10.49 8.53
C HIS A 106 2.73 -9.04 8.69
N PHE A 107 3.77 -8.67 7.95
CA PHE A 107 4.27 -7.30 7.87
C PHE A 107 4.24 -6.88 6.40
N ASP A 108 3.09 -6.35 5.98
CA ASP A 108 2.83 -6.05 4.58
C ASP A 108 3.70 -4.85 4.13
N CYS A 109 4.10 -4.86 2.85
CA CYS A 109 4.71 -3.71 2.22
C CYS A 109 3.65 -2.72 1.74
N ALA A 110 3.99 -1.44 1.80
CA ALA A 110 3.13 -0.36 1.34
C ALA A 110 3.93 0.77 0.68
N LEU A 111 3.24 1.57 -0.12
CA LEU A 111 3.75 2.83 -0.67
C LEU A 111 3.35 3.98 0.23
N PHE A 112 4.31 4.84 0.48
CA PHE A 112 4.17 6.08 1.22
C PHE A 112 4.47 7.25 0.30
N VAL A 113 3.74 8.34 0.47
CA VAL A 113 4.12 9.61 -0.14
C VAL A 113 5.27 10.18 0.69
N GLU A 114 6.45 10.29 0.08
CA GLU A 114 7.64 10.91 0.69
C GLU A 114 7.76 12.38 0.26
N ASP A 115 7.46 12.66 -1.02
CA ASP A 115 7.42 14.01 -1.57
C ASP A 115 6.11 14.22 -2.34
N GLU A 116 5.19 14.95 -1.71
CA GLU A 116 3.86 15.25 -2.26
C GLU A 116 3.94 16.14 -3.51
N VAL A 117 4.94 17.03 -3.59
CA VAL A 117 5.10 17.96 -4.73
C VAL A 117 5.54 17.17 -5.97
N VAL A 118 6.56 16.34 -5.81
CA VAL A 118 7.04 15.46 -6.89
C VAL A 118 5.98 14.46 -7.28
N TYR A 119 5.28 13.85 -6.31
CA TYR A 119 4.22 12.89 -6.59
C TYR A 119 3.09 13.51 -7.42
N ARG A 120 2.65 14.73 -7.10
CA ARG A 120 1.61 15.42 -7.88
C ARG A 120 2.08 15.85 -9.26
N ARG A 121 3.33 16.32 -9.37
CA ARG A 121 3.89 16.83 -10.64
C ARG A 121 4.18 15.72 -11.64
N ASP A 122 4.88 14.68 -11.19
CA ASP A 122 5.44 13.66 -12.08
C ASP A 122 4.57 12.40 -12.14
N GLY A 123 3.78 12.15 -11.07
CA GLY A 123 2.91 10.99 -10.98
C GLY A 123 3.64 9.65 -10.95
N GLY A 124 2.88 8.58 -11.16
CA GLY A 124 3.43 7.23 -11.17
C GLY A 124 4.05 6.84 -9.83
N VAL A 125 5.34 6.47 -9.84
CA VAL A 125 6.11 6.12 -8.63
C VAL A 125 7.02 7.23 -8.14
N ALA A 126 7.07 8.37 -8.82
CA ALA A 126 7.88 9.52 -8.41
C ALA A 126 7.31 10.12 -7.12
N GLY A 127 8.17 10.54 -6.18
CA GLY A 127 7.75 11.03 -4.86
C GLY A 127 7.18 9.96 -3.92
N LEU A 128 7.13 8.69 -4.37
CA LEU A 128 6.69 7.56 -3.55
C LEU A 128 7.88 6.71 -3.09
N ARG A 129 7.72 6.12 -1.91
CA ARG A 129 8.70 5.22 -1.32
C ARG A 129 8.04 3.97 -0.75
N ALA A 130 8.63 2.81 -1.02
CA ALA A 130 8.20 1.57 -0.40
C ALA A 130 8.70 1.45 1.04
N GLY A 131 7.84 0.97 1.92
CA GLY A 131 8.15 0.65 3.31
C GLY A 131 7.44 -0.62 3.76
N GLN A 132 8.09 -1.42 4.58
CA GLN A 132 7.46 -2.55 5.26
C GLN A 132 6.86 -2.05 6.57
N VAL A 133 5.57 -2.25 6.77
CA VAL A 133 4.88 -1.80 7.98
C VAL A 133 5.09 -2.83 9.08
N ARG A 134 5.77 -2.40 10.14
CA ARG A 134 6.13 -3.27 11.26
C ARG A 134 5.20 -3.10 12.45
N ALA A 135 4.68 -1.91 12.69
CA ALA A 135 3.64 -1.69 13.68
C ALA A 135 2.70 -0.56 13.23
N ILE A 136 1.42 -0.66 13.58
CA ILE A 136 0.42 0.40 13.43
C ILE A 136 -0.10 0.67 14.84
N PHE A 137 -0.03 1.90 15.31
CA PHE A 137 -0.31 2.20 16.71
C PHE A 137 -0.90 3.58 16.93
N ARG A 138 -1.49 3.77 18.11
CA ARG A 138 -1.94 5.05 18.62
C ARG A 138 -1.34 5.32 19.98
N LEU A 139 -1.15 6.61 20.23
CA LEU A 139 -0.82 7.14 21.54
C LEU A 139 -2.12 7.52 22.28
N PRO A 140 -2.12 7.45 23.61
CA PRO A 140 -3.31 7.66 24.42
C PRO A 140 -3.73 9.13 24.43
N GLU A 141 -4.93 9.43 23.94
CA GLU A 141 -5.51 10.78 23.89
C GLU A 141 -5.45 11.51 25.23
N ARG A 142 -5.68 10.76 26.32
CA ARG A 142 -5.71 11.27 27.70
C ARG A 142 -4.40 11.90 28.15
N LEU A 143 -3.29 11.59 27.46
CA LEU A 143 -1.98 12.18 27.72
C LEU A 143 -1.70 13.37 26.80
N GLY A 144 -2.68 13.89 26.04
CA GLY A 144 -2.49 15.05 25.17
C GLY A 144 -1.79 14.74 23.83
N TYR A 145 -1.84 13.48 23.39
CA TYR A 145 -1.37 13.07 22.07
C TYR A 145 -2.47 13.17 21.02
N ASP A 146 -2.07 13.53 19.81
CA ASP A 146 -2.95 13.50 18.63
C ASP A 146 -3.50 12.09 18.36
N GLN A 147 -4.68 12.02 17.75
CA GLN A 147 -5.42 10.76 17.50
C GLN A 147 -5.14 10.13 16.13
N GLU A 148 -4.30 10.77 15.31
CA GLU A 148 -3.80 10.20 14.08
C GLU A 148 -2.98 8.94 14.39
N PRO A 149 -3.33 7.80 13.77
CA PRO A 149 -2.51 6.60 13.89
C PRO A 149 -1.12 6.81 13.30
N LEU A 150 -0.13 6.23 13.96
CA LEU A 150 1.25 6.23 13.52
C LEU A 150 1.66 4.83 13.06
N LEU A 151 2.60 4.78 12.13
CA LEU A 151 3.16 3.56 11.58
C LEU A 151 4.65 3.56 11.82
N TYR A 152 5.16 2.44 12.35
CA TYR A 152 6.59 2.18 12.37
C TYR A 152 6.96 1.38 11.12
N VAL A 153 7.86 1.95 10.32
CA VAL A 153 8.15 1.49 8.96
C VAL A 153 9.62 1.15 8.83
N HIS A 154 9.91 0.02 8.19
CA HIS A 154 11.25 -0.30 7.70
C HIS A 154 11.35 0.09 6.23
N TRP A 155 12.21 1.06 5.92
CA TRP A 155 12.28 1.64 4.59
C TRP A 155 13.04 0.78 3.59
N PHE A 156 12.54 0.80 2.36
CA PHE A 156 13.32 0.47 1.17
C PHE A 156 13.91 1.77 0.59
N ARG A 157 14.86 1.65 -0.35
CA ARG A 157 15.42 2.79 -1.06
C ARG A 157 14.37 3.37 -2.03
N PRO A 158 14.46 4.66 -2.40
CA PRO A 158 13.66 5.21 -3.49
C PRO A 158 13.77 4.33 -4.75
N PHE A 159 12.68 4.26 -5.52
CA PHE A 159 12.67 3.50 -6.76
C PHE A 159 13.65 4.09 -7.77
N ARG A 160 14.39 3.21 -8.46
CA ARG A 160 15.26 3.59 -9.56
C ARG A 160 14.55 3.37 -10.89
N ASP A 161 15.24 3.75 -11.97
CA ASP A 161 14.77 3.51 -13.32
C ASP A 161 14.43 2.03 -13.52
N PRO A 162 13.24 1.74 -14.10
CA PRO A 162 12.84 0.37 -14.35
C PRO A 162 13.79 -0.35 -15.30
N ASP A 163 14.01 -1.63 -15.03
CA ASP A 163 14.79 -2.50 -15.93
C ASP A 163 14.16 -2.56 -17.34
N ALA A 164 15.01 -2.62 -18.37
CA ALA A 164 14.57 -2.54 -19.76
C ALA A 164 13.62 -3.68 -20.17
N ILE A 165 13.79 -4.85 -19.56
CA ILE A 165 13.05 -6.08 -19.88
C ILE A 165 11.76 -6.14 -19.05
N THR A 166 11.89 -6.15 -17.74
CA THR A 166 10.74 -6.35 -16.84
C THR A 166 9.90 -5.09 -16.66
N ARG A 167 10.49 -3.92 -16.91
CA ARG A 167 9.92 -2.59 -16.62
C ARG A 167 9.47 -2.44 -15.17
N LEU A 168 9.99 -3.26 -14.24
CA LEU A 168 9.67 -3.13 -12.82
C LEU A 168 10.70 -2.21 -12.14
N PRO A 169 10.27 -1.16 -11.42
CA PRO A 169 11.19 -0.30 -10.68
C PRO A 169 11.90 -1.11 -9.58
N PRO A 170 13.24 -1.19 -9.58
CA PRO A 170 13.96 -1.90 -8.54
C PRO A 170 14.11 -1.05 -7.28
N THR A 171 14.23 -1.73 -6.14
CA THR A 171 14.57 -1.16 -4.84
C THR A 171 15.39 -2.17 -4.02
N ALA A 172 15.90 -1.74 -2.88
CA ALA A 172 16.61 -2.58 -1.91
C ALA A 172 16.37 -2.02 -0.51
N HIS A 173 16.83 -2.72 0.52
CA HIS A 173 16.75 -2.16 1.88
C HIS A 173 17.49 -0.82 1.98
N SER A 174 16.83 0.16 2.58
CA SER A 174 17.48 1.40 2.96
C SER A 174 18.24 1.14 4.26
N THR A 175 19.52 1.49 4.27
CA THR A 175 20.38 1.37 5.43
C THR A 175 20.98 2.73 5.76
N ARG A 176 21.13 3.02 7.05
CA ARG A 176 21.81 4.21 7.58
C ARG A 176 22.69 3.75 8.74
N ASP A 177 23.96 4.11 8.70
CA ASP A 177 24.95 3.70 9.71
C ASP A 177 24.99 2.18 9.93
N HIS A 178 24.90 1.42 8.83
CA HIS A 178 24.80 -0.06 8.81
C HIS A 178 23.55 -0.67 9.44
N PHE A 179 22.62 0.13 9.95
CA PHE A 179 21.33 -0.34 10.45
C PHE A 179 20.23 -0.15 9.42
N ARG A 180 19.16 -0.95 9.53
CA ARG A 180 17.94 -0.77 8.73
C ARG A 180 17.41 0.63 8.97
N HIS A 181 17.14 1.37 7.89
CA HIS A 181 16.52 2.68 7.99
C HIS A 181 15.06 2.49 8.40
N VAL A 182 14.71 3.06 9.54
CA VAL A 182 13.39 2.94 10.15
C VAL A 182 12.89 4.30 10.55
N ASP A 183 11.57 4.49 10.50
CA ASP A 183 10.96 5.73 10.93
C ASP A 183 9.52 5.57 11.43
N VAL A 184 9.01 6.60 12.09
CA VAL A 184 7.61 6.75 12.46
C VAL A 184 6.96 7.76 11.53
N VAL A 185 5.89 7.33 10.86
CA VAL A 185 5.14 8.18 9.92
C VAL A 185 3.65 8.17 10.25
N PRO A 186 2.92 9.25 9.92
CA PRO A 186 1.48 9.29 10.09
C PRO A 186 0.76 8.37 9.10
N ALA A 187 -0.43 7.91 9.45
CA ALA A 187 -1.28 7.12 8.56
C ALA A 187 -1.69 7.89 7.30
N SER A 188 -1.74 9.22 7.33
CA SER A 188 -1.97 10.04 6.13
C SER A 188 -0.88 9.89 5.05
N ALA A 189 0.36 9.58 5.43
CA ALA A 189 1.45 9.33 4.47
C ALA A 189 1.26 8.01 3.69
N LEU A 190 0.49 7.06 4.25
CA LEU A 190 0.25 5.74 3.65
C LEU A 190 -0.69 5.85 2.44
N LEU A 191 -0.19 5.50 1.26
CA LEU A 191 -0.94 5.59 0.01
C LEU A 191 -1.72 4.31 -0.28
N ARG A 192 -1.04 3.16 -0.28
CA ARG A 192 -1.63 1.84 -0.61
C ARG A 192 -0.71 0.70 -0.21
N SER A 193 -1.24 -0.52 -0.13
CA SER A 193 -0.41 -1.73 -0.10
C SER A 193 0.38 -1.89 -1.40
N CYS A 194 1.54 -2.52 -1.33
CA CYS A 194 2.35 -2.86 -2.50
C CYS A 194 2.99 -4.24 -2.37
N HIS A 195 3.41 -4.78 -3.51
CA HIS A 195 4.06 -6.07 -3.60
C HIS A 195 5.48 -5.89 -4.15
N LEU A 196 6.47 -6.32 -3.36
CA LEU A 196 7.87 -6.35 -3.74
C LEU A 196 8.24 -7.79 -4.08
N LEU A 197 8.75 -8.02 -5.28
CA LEU A 197 9.23 -9.31 -5.75
C LEU A 197 10.72 -9.41 -5.46
N PRO A 198 11.21 -10.44 -4.74
CA PRO A 198 12.63 -10.64 -4.59
C PRO A 198 13.28 -10.87 -5.96
N ARG A 199 14.42 -10.22 -6.20
CA ARG A 199 15.26 -10.50 -7.37
C ARG A 199 16.33 -11.49 -6.95
N PHE A 200 16.18 -12.71 -7.45
CA PHE A 200 17.19 -13.73 -7.31
C PHE A 200 18.33 -13.46 -8.28
N ARG A 201 19.56 -13.78 -7.86
CA ARG A 201 20.71 -13.77 -8.76
C ARG A 201 20.61 -15.00 -9.68
N GLN A 202 21.56 -15.15 -10.60
CA GLN A 202 21.62 -16.36 -11.45
C GLN A 202 21.85 -17.64 -10.64
N ASP A 203 22.36 -17.51 -9.42
CA ASP A 203 22.51 -18.62 -8.48
C ASP A 203 21.15 -19.05 -7.92
N ASP A 204 21.04 -20.32 -7.53
CA ASP A 204 19.84 -20.86 -6.90
C ASP A 204 19.43 -20.02 -5.69
N PRO A 205 18.11 -19.82 -5.47
CA PRO A 205 17.62 -19.14 -4.29
C PRO A 205 18.10 -19.89 -3.04
N ASP A 206 18.55 -19.13 -2.05
CA ASP A 206 19.02 -19.69 -0.79
C ASP A 206 17.88 -20.53 -0.14
N PRO A 207 18.13 -21.80 0.19
CA PRO A 207 17.11 -22.69 0.73
C PRO A 207 16.57 -22.25 2.10
N GLU A 208 17.28 -21.36 2.82
CA GLU A 208 16.82 -20.80 4.09
C GLU A 208 15.79 -19.67 3.92
N TRP A 209 15.57 -19.21 2.68
CA TRP A 209 14.59 -18.16 2.41
C TRP A 209 13.18 -18.68 2.58
N THR A 210 12.42 -18.00 3.43
CA THR A 210 11.00 -18.24 3.67
C THR A 210 10.19 -16.99 3.35
N PRO A 211 8.88 -17.13 3.08
CA PRO A 211 8.00 -15.98 2.94
C PRO A 211 8.03 -15.02 4.15
N GLU A 212 8.39 -15.54 5.33
CA GLU A 212 8.47 -14.78 6.58
C GLU A 212 9.76 -13.98 6.73
N ASN A 213 10.89 -14.45 6.19
CA ASN A 213 12.20 -13.81 6.37
C ASN A 213 12.71 -13.06 5.13
N ILE A 214 12.16 -13.33 3.93
CA ILE A 214 12.71 -12.81 2.67
C ILE A 214 12.76 -11.27 2.62
N LEU A 215 11.83 -10.59 3.29
CA LEU A 215 11.77 -9.12 3.40
C LEU A 215 12.74 -8.52 4.42
N ASP A 216 13.45 -9.35 5.16
CA ASP A 216 14.53 -8.96 6.07
C ASP A 216 15.92 -9.31 5.47
N GLN A 217 15.97 -10.09 4.39
CA GLN A 217 17.22 -10.50 3.73
C GLN A 217 17.82 -9.37 2.88
N ASN A 218 19.14 -9.24 2.88
CA ASN A 218 19.85 -8.19 2.15
C ASN A 218 19.92 -8.45 0.62
N ILE A 219 18.77 -8.44 -0.03
CA ILE A 219 18.59 -8.64 -1.46
C ILE A 219 17.95 -7.41 -2.12
N THR A 220 17.96 -7.41 -3.45
CA THR A 220 17.23 -6.43 -4.26
C THR A 220 15.82 -6.92 -4.53
N PHE A 221 14.88 -6.00 -4.62
CA PHE A 221 13.48 -6.26 -4.93
C PHE A 221 13.04 -5.48 -6.16
N SER A 222 12.02 -5.97 -6.84
CA SER A 222 11.33 -5.27 -7.92
C SER A 222 9.92 -4.94 -7.46
N PHE A 223 9.50 -3.68 -7.59
CA PHE A 223 8.12 -3.31 -7.31
C PHE A 223 7.19 -3.85 -8.39
N ASN A 224 6.25 -4.72 -7.99
CA ASN A 224 5.27 -5.30 -8.89
C ASN A 224 4.15 -4.30 -9.20
N ARG A 225 4.33 -3.55 -10.30
CA ARG A 225 3.32 -2.64 -10.84
C ARG A 225 2.06 -3.35 -11.34
N TYR A 226 2.15 -4.66 -11.58
CA TYR A 226 1.07 -5.49 -12.13
C TYR A 226 0.36 -6.31 -11.04
N GLN A 227 0.58 -6.02 -9.76
CA GLN A 227 -0.09 -6.71 -8.66
C GLN A 227 -1.61 -6.72 -8.82
N ASP A 228 -2.16 -5.57 -9.23
CA ASP A 228 -3.56 -5.42 -9.56
C ASP A 228 -3.73 -4.31 -10.60
N PHE A 229 -4.80 -4.39 -11.39
CA PHE A 229 -5.03 -3.45 -12.49
C PHE A 229 -5.18 -1.99 -12.01
N HIS A 230 -5.69 -1.78 -10.79
CA HIS A 230 -5.79 -0.44 -10.21
C HIS A 230 -4.41 0.12 -9.83
N ALA A 231 -3.49 -0.70 -9.30
CA ALA A 231 -2.09 -0.31 -9.11
C ALA A 231 -1.44 0.09 -10.44
N PHE A 232 -1.62 -0.74 -11.46
CA PHE A 232 -1.04 -0.50 -12.77
C PHE A 232 -1.51 0.84 -13.35
N CYS A 233 -2.83 1.06 -13.43
CA CYS A 233 -3.36 2.31 -13.99
C CYS A 233 -3.05 3.53 -13.10
N ALA A 234 -3.09 3.41 -11.77
CA ALA A 234 -2.82 4.54 -10.88
C ALA A 234 -1.33 4.95 -10.84
N LEU A 235 -0.41 4.01 -11.10
CA LEU A 235 1.03 4.23 -10.95
C LEU A 235 1.80 4.20 -12.29
N SER A 236 1.11 4.05 -13.41
CA SER A 236 1.70 4.20 -14.74
C SER A 236 1.72 5.67 -15.14
N LEU A 237 2.92 6.19 -15.46
CA LEU A 237 3.14 7.55 -15.94
C LEU A 237 2.23 7.90 -17.13
N GLU A 238 1.98 6.94 -18.02
CA GLU A 238 1.10 7.12 -19.19
C GLU A 238 -0.34 7.39 -18.76
N CYS A 239 -0.93 6.57 -17.88
CA CYS A 239 -2.26 6.84 -17.32
C CYS A 239 -2.30 8.12 -16.49
N SER A 240 -1.27 8.41 -15.70
CA SER A 240 -1.24 9.60 -14.83
C SER A 240 -1.25 10.89 -15.65
N LYS A 241 -0.50 10.94 -16.76
CA LYS A 241 -0.48 12.09 -17.68
C LYS A 241 -1.79 12.21 -18.44
N THR A 242 -2.34 11.11 -18.94
CA THR A 242 -3.65 11.12 -19.61
C THR A 242 -4.75 11.58 -18.66
N CYS A 243 -4.81 11.06 -17.42
CA CYS A 243 -5.77 11.54 -16.41
C CYS A 243 -5.59 13.03 -16.07
N ALA A 244 -4.35 13.51 -15.93
CA ALA A 244 -4.07 14.92 -15.67
C ALA A 244 -4.49 15.82 -16.84
N GLN A 245 -4.25 15.40 -18.08
CA GLN A 245 -4.68 16.09 -19.30
C GLN A 245 -6.21 16.11 -19.42
N ILE A 246 -6.87 14.98 -19.14
CA ILE A 246 -8.33 14.87 -19.13
C ILE A 246 -8.93 15.77 -18.04
N ALA A 247 -8.40 15.74 -16.82
CA ALA A 247 -8.87 16.60 -15.73
C ALA A 247 -8.70 18.10 -16.04
N CYS A 248 -7.57 18.49 -16.66
CA CYS A 248 -7.35 19.86 -17.12
C CYS A 248 -8.29 20.28 -18.25
N LYS A 249 -8.64 19.36 -19.18
CA LYS A 249 -9.57 19.65 -20.29
C LYS A 249 -11.04 19.69 -19.84
N LEU A 250 -11.40 18.86 -18.86
CA LEU A 250 -12.73 18.89 -18.23
C LEU A 250 -12.94 20.15 -17.39
N SER A 251 -11.90 20.68 -16.74
CA SER A 251 -11.98 21.97 -16.03
C SER A 251 -11.95 23.17 -16.97
N SER A 252 -11.41 23.04 -18.20
CA SER A 252 -11.40 24.10 -19.21
C SER A 252 -12.62 24.14 -20.14
N GLY A 253 -13.55 23.20 -20.03
CA GLY A 253 -14.82 23.19 -20.78
C GLY A 253 -14.70 22.86 -22.27
N ASP A 254 -13.63 22.18 -22.70
CA ASP A 254 -13.33 21.96 -24.13
C ASP A 254 -13.86 20.59 -24.63
N PRO A 255 -14.75 20.52 -25.65
CA PRO A 255 -15.39 19.29 -26.08
C PRO A 255 -14.55 18.52 -27.12
N GLY A 256 -13.41 17.97 -26.71
CA GLY A 256 -12.49 17.25 -27.61
C GLY A 256 -12.62 15.72 -27.56
N HIS A 257 -13.73 15.11 -27.98
CA HIS A 257 -13.96 13.64 -27.89
C HIS A 257 -12.96 12.75 -28.67
N THR A 258 -12.32 13.26 -29.73
CA THR A 258 -11.49 12.48 -30.66
C THR A 258 -10.11 12.12 -30.10
N GLU A 259 -9.50 13.00 -29.30
CA GLU A 259 -8.21 12.71 -28.64
C GLU A 259 -8.34 11.62 -27.56
N TYR A 260 -9.53 11.47 -26.95
CA TYR A 260 -9.76 10.45 -25.92
C TYR A 260 -9.72 9.03 -26.50
N SER A 261 -10.30 8.82 -27.69
CA SER A 261 -10.27 7.52 -28.35
C SER A 261 -8.86 7.14 -28.82
N GLU A 262 -8.08 8.12 -29.28
CA GLU A 262 -6.69 7.90 -29.70
C GLU A 262 -5.77 7.63 -28.50
N ALA A 263 -5.93 8.38 -27.40
CA ALA A 263 -5.20 8.14 -26.16
C ALA A 263 -5.57 6.78 -25.53
N ALA A 264 -6.86 6.41 -25.57
CA ALA A 264 -7.33 5.10 -25.12
C ALA A 264 -6.82 3.96 -26.02
N ALA A 265 -6.74 4.17 -27.33
CA ALA A 265 -6.16 3.22 -28.27
C ALA A 265 -4.65 3.06 -28.05
N HIS A 266 -3.91 4.17 -27.89
CA HIS A 266 -2.48 4.14 -27.57
C HIS A 266 -2.23 3.44 -26.23
N PHE A 267 -3.06 3.71 -25.21
CA PHE A 267 -3.01 3.01 -23.93
C PHE A 267 -3.25 1.51 -24.08
N LYS A 268 -4.28 1.12 -24.85
CA LYS A 268 -4.59 -0.29 -25.15
C LYS A 268 -3.40 -0.97 -25.86
N THR A 269 -2.78 -0.31 -26.83
CA THR A 269 -1.61 -0.84 -27.55
C THR A 269 -0.37 -0.94 -26.65
N SER A 270 -0.06 0.09 -25.86
CA SER A 270 1.03 0.06 -24.85
C SER A 270 0.80 -1.07 -23.84
N PHE A 271 -0.44 -1.25 -23.40
CA PHE A 271 -0.83 -2.27 -22.43
C PHE A 271 -0.74 -3.68 -23.01
N GLU A 272 -1.30 -3.92 -24.20
CA GLU A 272 -1.23 -5.20 -24.91
C GLU A 272 0.23 -5.57 -25.24
N PHE A 273 1.03 -4.59 -25.67
CA PHE A 273 2.46 -4.77 -25.90
C PHE A 273 3.22 -5.13 -24.60
N THR A 274 2.90 -4.46 -23.50
CA THR A 274 3.54 -4.67 -22.19
C THR A 274 3.10 -6.00 -21.55
N LEU A 275 1.83 -6.39 -21.67
CA LEU A 275 1.32 -7.69 -21.22
C LEU A 275 1.90 -8.84 -22.05
N SER A 276 2.02 -8.67 -23.37
CA SER A 276 2.66 -9.63 -24.26
C SER A 276 4.14 -9.82 -23.89
N HIS A 277 4.85 -8.72 -23.60
CA HIS A 277 6.23 -8.77 -23.10
C HIS A 277 6.33 -9.41 -21.71
N PHE A 278 5.42 -9.12 -20.78
CA PHE A 278 5.41 -9.77 -19.46
C PHE A 278 5.13 -11.27 -19.58
N GLY A 279 4.15 -11.67 -20.40
CA GLY A 279 3.87 -13.07 -20.70
C GLY A 279 5.06 -13.79 -21.35
N SER A 280 5.86 -13.08 -22.14
CA SER A 280 7.07 -13.60 -22.77
C SER A 280 8.25 -13.68 -21.80
N ALA A 281 8.42 -12.69 -20.92
CA ALA A 281 9.43 -12.67 -19.86
C ALA A 281 9.16 -13.75 -18.79
N VAL A 282 7.89 -14.00 -18.45
CA VAL A 282 7.49 -15.09 -17.55
C VAL A 282 7.72 -16.46 -18.19
N ARG A 283 7.53 -16.60 -19.52
CA ARG A 283 7.92 -17.83 -20.25
C ARG A 283 9.44 -18.04 -20.31
N ALA A 284 10.22 -16.98 -20.45
CA ALA A 284 11.68 -17.04 -20.48
C ALA A 284 12.32 -17.44 -19.13
N VAL A 285 11.59 -17.28 -18.01
CA VAL A 285 12.03 -17.65 -16.65
C VAL A 285 11.57 -19.06 -16.25
N ARG A 286 10.73 -19.74 -17.04
CA ARG A 286 10.34 -21.14 -16.78
C ARG A 286 11.38 -22.13 -17.32
N ALA A 287 11.80 -23.07 -16.46
CA ALA A 287 12.59 -24.22 -16.88
C ALA A 287 11.80 -25.07 -17.91
N PRO A 288 12.46 -25.67 -18.92
CA PRO A 288 11.79 -26.45 -19.95
C PRO A 288 11.20 -27.73 -19.34
N GLY A 289 9.87 -27.82 -19.21
CA GLY A 289 9.21 -29.06 -18.79
C GLY A 289 7.80 -28.94 -18.20
N GLU A 290 7.33 -27.78 -17.75
CA GLU A 290 5.97 -27.63 -17.21
C GLU A 290 5.04 -26.88 -18.17
N GLU A 291 4.48 -27.61 -19.15
CA GLU A 291 3.33 -27.17 -19.92
C GLU A 291 2.03 -27.43 -19.13
N LYS A 292 1.52 -26.40 -18.44
CA LYS A 292 0.08 -26.28 -18.23
C LYS A 292 -0.43 -25.07 -19.02
N PRO A 293 -1.54 -25.20 -19.79
CA PRO A 293 -2.07 -24.10 -20.55
C PRO A 293 -2.51 -22.96 -19.63
N PHE A 294 -2.18 -21.74 -20.01
CA PHE A 294 -2.75 -20.54 -19.44
C PHE A 294 -4.19 -20.44 -19.97
N GLU A 295 -5.20 -20.55 -19.11
CA GLU A 295 -6.57 -20.17 -19.49
C GLU A 295 -6.57 -18.68 -19.77
N THR A 296 -6.55 -18.34 -21.06
CA THR A 296 -6.85 -16.99 -21.55
C THR A 296 -8.29 -16.66 -21.16
N ALA A 297 -8.46 -15.78 -20.18
CA ALA A 297 -9.73 -15.13 -19.92
C ALA A 297 -10.15 -14.39 -21.20
N THR A 298 -11.07 -14.99 -21.94
CA THR A 298 -11.75 -14.36 -23.07
C THR A 298 -12.83 -13.45 -22.50
N MET A 299 -12.95 -12.24 -23.06
CA MET A 299 -14.02 -11.32 -22.71
C MET A 299 -15.37 -11.89 -23.15
N SER A 300 -16.22 -12.26 -22.19
CA SER A 300 -17.67 -12.37 -22.41
C SER A 300 -18.36 -11.14 -21.82
N GLU A 301 -19.24 -10.53 -22.62
CA GLU A 301 -20.09 -9.40 -22.22
C GLU A 301 -21.00 -9.78 -21.05
N PRO A 302 -21.29 -8.86 -20.11
CA PRO A 302 -22.17 -9.16 -19.00
C PRO A 302 -23.64 -9.18 -19.49
N GLU A 303 -24.24 -10.36 -19.47
CA GLU A 303 -25.69 -10.55 -19.52
C GLU A 303 -26.35 -9.82 -18.34
N LYS A 304 -27.43 -9.10 -18.64
CA LYS A 304 -28.31 -8.47 -17.66
C LYS A 304 -29.12 -9.55 -16.95
N GLU A 305 -29.06 -9.61 -15.63
CA GLU A 305 -30.07 -10.30 -14.84
C GLU A 305 -30.60 -9.45 -13.68
N GLU A 306 -31.88 -9.68 -13.42
CA GLU A 306 -32.87 -8.76 -12.89
C GLU A 306 -32.99 -8.80 -11.36
N LYS A 307 -33.76 -7.84 -10.85
CA LYS A 307 -33.98 -7.49 -9.44
C LYS A 307 -34.51 -8.65 -8.57
N GLY A 308 -34.10 -8.64 -7.30
CA GLY A 308 -34.80 -9.29 -6.20
C GLY A 308 -34.50 -8.62 -4.84
N ALA A 309 -35.35 -7.68 -4.44
CA ALA A 309 -35.28 -7.00 -3.16
C ALA A 309 -35.77 -7.90 -2.01
N LYS A 310 -35.06 -7.91 -0.86
CA LYS A 310 -35.69 -8.10 0.46
C LYS A 310 -35.03 -7.24 1.54
N GLN A 311 -35.92 -6.46 2.17
CA GLN A 311 -35.76 -5.61 3.33
C GLN A 311 -35.29 -6.40 4.57
N GLY A 312 -34.42 -5.80 5.38
CA GLY A 312 -34.05 -6.30 6.70
C GLY A 312 -33.45 -5.16 7.54
N ASN A 313 -34.31 -4.55 8.35
CA ASN A 313 -34.03 -3.44 9.24
C ASN A 313 -33.13 -3.88 10.42
N ASN A 314 -32.22 -3.01 10.87
CA ASN A 314 -31.99 -2.75 12.30
C ASN A 314 -30.91 -1.66 12.49
N ASP A 315 -31.40 -0.50 12.93
CA ASP A 315 -30.66 0.61 13.50
C ASP A 315 -29.82 0.19 14.72
N THR A 316 -28.56 0.61 14.75
CA THR A 316 -27.88 1.02 16.00
C THR A 316 -26.93 2.16 15.68
N GLY A 317 -27.25 3.34 16.23
CA GLY A 317 -26.52 4.59 16.04
C GLY A 317 -25.04 4.44 16.35
N THR A 318 -24.20 4.71 15.35
CA THR A 318 -22.76 4.54 15.38
C THR A 318 -22.10 5.89 15.10
N ILE A 319 -21.36 6.42 16.08
CA ILE A 319 -20.52 7.60 15.89
C ILE A 319 -19.12 7.10 15.51
N CYS A 320 -18.71 7.37 14.26
CA CYS A 320 -17.40 7.03 13.70
C CYS A 320 -16.53 8.29 13.60
N LEU A 321 -15.27 8.19 14.02
CA LEU A 321 -14.27 9.24 13.80
C LEU A 321 -13.64 9.05 12.42
N TYR A 322 -13.87 10.02 11.54
CA TYR A 322 -13.34 10.08 10.18
C TYR A 322 -12.21 11.11 10.13
N TYR A 323 -11.12 10.75 9.47
CA TYR A 323 -10.13 11.74 9.02
C TYR A 323 -10.15 11.73 7.49
N ALA A 324 -10.80 12.73 6.91
CA ALA A 324 -10.76 12.99 5.49
C ALA A 324 -9.60 13.96 5.23
N VAL A 325 -8.64 13.57 4.39
CA VAL A 325 -7.68 14.53 3.85
C VAL A 325 -8.43 15.29 2.76
N MET A 326 -9.06 16.40 3.16
CA MET A 326 -9.72 17.33 2.25
C MET A 326 -8.61 18.15 1.58
N HIS A 327 -8.44 17.98 0.26
CA HIS A 327 -7.65 18.93 -0.52
C HIS A 327 -8.52 20.16 -0.83
N PRO A 328 -7.96 21.38 -0.79
CA PRO A 328 -8.63 22.59 -1.25
C PRO A 328 -8.93 22.57 -2.74
#